data_AF-A0A8K0JVH3-F1
#
_entry.id   AF-A0A8K0JVH3-F1
#
_cell.length_a   1.000
_cell.length_b   1.000
_cell.length_c   1.000
_cell.angle_alpha   90.00
_cell.angle_beta   90.00
_cell.angle_gamma   90.00
#
_symmetry.space_group_name_H-M   'P 1'
#
loop_
_entity.id
_entity.type
_entity.pdbx_description
1 polymer ?
#
loop_
_entity_poly.entity_id
_entity_poly.type
_entity_poly.pdbx_seq_one_letter_code
_entity_poly.pdbx_strand_id
1 'polypeptide(L)'
;MASAQRAFAQKLSKHHAADVRRQISSSSYSRSLTKSDSNVSGFSSSVSLCDIVDPLDYEDFIQQHQLLVDRDPLRHVLDFPVNDVEVGVLPRKIRTLTPITPSESMYVFIK
;
A
#
# COMPACT_ATOMS: atom_id res chain seq x y z
N MET A 1 13.24 -51.61 -17.54
CA MET A 1 14.28 -50.90 -16.77
C MET A 1 13.96 -49.41 -16.83
N ALA A 2 13.56 -48.80 -15.71
CA ALA A 2 13.27 -47.37 -15.63
C ALA A 2 14.57 -46.61 -15.30
N SER A 3 14.93 -45.61 -16.10
CA SER A 3 16.10 -44.77 -15.87
C SER A 3 15.84 -43.82 -14.68
N ALA A 4 16.55 -44.06 -13.57
CA ALA A 4 16.49 -43.25 -12.36
C ALA A 4 17.29 -41.94 -12.51
N GLN A 5 16.93 -41.08 -13.47
CA GLN A 5 17.58 -39.79 -13.64
C GLN A 5 17.01 -38.79 -12.63
N ARG A 6 17.89 -38.20 -11.82
CA ARG A 6 17.51 -37.19 -10.82
C ARG A 6 17.00 -35.93 -11.53
N ALA A 7 15.96 -35.29 -10.97
CA ALA A 7 15.28 -34.12 -11.58
C ALA A 7 16.25 -33.00 -12.01
N PHE A 8 17.32 -32.76 -11.23
CA PHE A 8 18.32 -31.74 -11.57
C PHE A 8 19.19 -32.08 -12.80
N ALA A 9 19.20 -33.33 -13.23
CA ALA A 9 19.92 -33.79 -14.42
C ALA A 9 19.04 -33.77 -15.68
N GLN A 10 17.80 -33.28 -15.59
CA GLN A 10 16.93 -33.12 -16.75
C GLN A 10 17.37 -31.92 -17.58
N LYS A 11 17.55 -32.13 -18.90
CA LYS A 11 17.87 -31.06 -19.84
C LYS A 11 16.67 -30.10 -19.91
N LEU A 12 16.83 -28.88 -19.43
CA LEU A 12 15.78 -27.87 -19.48
C LEU A 12 15.41 -27.55 -20.94
N SER A 13 14.12 -27.27 -21.17
CA SER A 13 13.59 -26.86 -22.46
C SER A 13 14.35 -25.64 -23.01
N LYS A 14 14.58 -25.58 -24.33
CA LYS A 14 15.31 -24.49 -25.01
C LYS A 14 14.56 -23.15 -25.05
N HIS A 15 13.42 -23.02 -24.38
CA HIS A 15 12.74 -21.74 -24.30
C HIS A 15 13.65 -20.72 -23.61
N HIS A 16 13.96 -19.64 -24.32
CA HIS A 16 14.75 -18.56 -23.78
C HIS A 16 13.97 -17.98 -22.59
N ALA A 17 14.56 -18.00 -21.40
CA ALA A 17 13.83 -17.62 -20.19
C ALA A 17 13.26 -16.20 -20.28
N ALA A 18 13.86 -15.32 -21.10
CA ALA A 18 13.31 -14.00 -21.37
C ALA A 18 11.97 -14.05 -22.13
N ASP A 19 11.76 -15.00 -23.02
CA ASP A 19 10.52 -15.13 -23.79
C ASP A 19 9.37 -15.58 -22.88
N VAL A 20 9.65 -16.52 -21.96
CA VAL A 20 8.70 -16.95 -20.93
C VAL A 20 8.32 -15.78 -20.01
N ARG A 21 9.30 -14.99 -19.55
CA ARG A 21 9.05 -13.77 -18.74
C ARG A 21 8.19 -12.76 -19.51
N ARG A 22 8.44 -12.58 -20.81
CA ARG A 22 7.65 -11.68 -21.66
C ARG A 22 6.22 -12.18 -21.87
N GLN A 23 5.99 -13.48 -22.02
CA GLN A 23 4.64 -14.05 -22.20
C GLN A 23 3.78 -14.01 -20.92
N ILE A 24 4.40 -14.13 -19.74
CA ILE A 24 3.69 -14.01 -18.45
C ILE A 24 3.33 -12.55 -18.16
N SER A 25 4.29 -11.65 -18.39
CA SER A 25 4.04 -10.20 -18.32
C SER A 25 2.94 -9.86 -19.35
N SER A 26 3.14 -10.29 -20.60
CA SER A 26 2.18 -10.65 -21.65
C SER A 26 0.71 -10.60 -21.32
N SER A 27 0.34 -11.70 -20.69
CA SER A 27 -1.01 -12.02 -20.29
C SER A 27 -1.55 -11.08 -19.21
N SER A 28 -0.67 -10.49 -18.40
CA SER A 28 -1.08 -9.58 -17.32
C SER A 28 -1.62 -8.26 -17.87
N TYR A 29 -1.11 -7.77 -19.01
CA TYR A 29 -1.67 -6.58 -19.67
C TYR A 29 -2.87 -6.86 -20.59
N SER A 30 -3.05 -8.10 -21.05
CA SER A 30 -4.15 -8.45 -21.96
C SER A 30 -5.43 -8.93 -21.23
N ARG A 31 -5.34 -9.32 -19.95
CA ARG A 31 -6.52 -9.72 -19.16
C ARG A 31 -7.45 -8.57 -18.74
N SER A 32 -7.13 -7.32 -19.11
CA SER A 32 -8.02 -6.19 -18.85
C SER A 32 -9.24 -6.08 -19.79
N LEU A 33 -9.35 -6.92 -20.83
CA LEU A 33 -10.40 -6.77 -21.85
C LEU A 33 -11.43 -7.91 -21.92
N THR A 34 -11.39 -8.87 -21.00
CA THR A 34 -12.40 -9.94 -20.95
C THR A 34 -13.19 -9.89 -19.65
N LYS A 35 -14.25 -9.09 -19.69
CA LYS A 35 -15.56 -9.24 -19.03
C LYS A 35 -15.65 -10.25 -17.87
N SER A 36 -16.19 -9.81 -16.73
CA SER A 36 -17.59 -10.09 -16.31
C SER A 36 -17.76 -9.95 -14.80
N ASP A 37 -18.80 -9.22 -14.41
CA ASP A 37 -19.62 -9.37 -13.20
C ASP A 37 -18.96 -9.85 -11.90
N SER A 38 -18.56 -8.89 -11.05
CA SER A 38 -18.69 -9.09 -9.61
C SER A 38 -19.06 -7.78 -8.94
N ASN A 39 -20.29 -7.74 -8.41
CA ASN A 39 -20.78 -6.74 -7.48
C ASN A 39 -19.98 -6.82 -6.17
N VAL A 40 -18.82 -6.16 -6.09
CA VAL A 40 -18.13 -5.86 -4.82
C VAL A 40 -17.45 -4.50 -4.96
N SER A 41 -17.95 -3.54 -4.17
CA SER A 41 -17.27 -2.32 -3.70
C SER A 41 -16.51 -1.46 -4.73
N GLY A 42 -17.19 -0.42 -5.23
CA GLY A 42 -16.73 0.98 -5.22
C GLY A 42 -15.47 1.44 -5.97
N PHE A 43 -14.51 0.58 -6.31
CA PHE A 43 -13.33 0.95 -7.08
C PHE A 43 -13.51 0.47 -8.51
N SER A 44 -14.14 1.32 -9.33
CA SER A 44 -14.09 1.17 -10.78
C SER A 44 -12.62 1.19 -11.20
N SER A 45 -12.11 0.06 -11.68
CA SER A 45 -10.76 -0.10 -12.25
C SER A 45 -10.60 0.66 -13.59
N SER A 46 -11.13 1.87 -13.70
CA SER A 46 -10.96 2.77 -14.84
C SER A 46 -9.65 3.56 -14.78
N VAL A 47 -8.89 3.40 -13.70
CA VAL A 47 -7.58 4.04 -13.54
C VAL A 47 -6.54 3.19 -14.28
N SER A 48 -5.87 3.79 -15.26
CA SER A 48 -4.72 3.14 -15.91
C SER A 48 -3.69 2.80 -14.83
N LEU A 49 -3.16 1.57 -14.84
CA LEU A 49 -2.16 1.13 -13.86
C LEU A 49 -0.85 1.95 -13.90
N CYS A 50 -0.70 2.81 -14.91
CA CYS A 50 0.44 3.71 -15.09
C CYS A 50 0.15 5.15 -14.65
N ASP A 51 -1.11 5.49 -14.35
CA ASP A 51 -1.48 6.86 -13.98
C ASP A 51 -1.19 7.05 -12.49
N ILE A 52 -0.33 8.01 -12.19
CA ILE A 52 -0.05 8.43 -10.82
C ILE A 52 -1.25 9.27 -10.37
N VAL A 53 -1.96 8.78 -9.36
CA VAL A 53 -3.06 9.49 -8.71
C VAL A 53 -2.61 9.90 -7.31
N ASP A 54 -2.95 11.12 -6.93
CA ASP A 54 -2.72 11.58 -5.57
C ASP A 54 -3.50 10.69 -4.57
N PRO A 55 -2.89 10.35 -3.42
CA PRO A 55 -3.59 9.59 -2.41
C PRO A 55 -4.83 10.36 -1.92
N LEU A 56 -5.91 9.64 -1.62
CA LEU A 56 -7.12 10.21 -1.07
C LEU A 56 -6.82 10.90 0.26
N ASP A 57 -7.27 12.15 0.40
CA ASP A 57 -7.30 12.83 1.70
C ASP A 57 -8.52 12.34 2.49
N TYR A 58 -8.27 11.49 3.48
CA TYR A 58 -9.32 10.89 4.28
C TYR A 58 -9.99 11.89 5.23
N GLU A 59 -9.28 12.92 5.68
CA GLU A 59 -9.84 13.92 6.59
C GLU A 59 -10.94 14.71 5.86
N ASP A 60 -10.60 15.23 4.68
CA ASP A 60 -11.53 15.97 3.81
C ASP A 60 -12.69 15.09 3.32
N PHE A 61 -12.39 13.85 2.90
CA PHE A 61 -13.40 12.92 2.41
C PHE A 61 -14.45 12.58 3.48
N ILE A 62 -14.01 12.28 4.71
CA ILE A 62 -14.92 11.99 5.81
C ILE A 62 -15.77 13.20 6.15
N GLN A 63 -15.19 14.41 6.15
CA GLN A 63 -15.91 15.65 6.42
C GLN A 63 -17.01 15.92 5.39
N GLN A 64 -16.74 15.67 4.11
CA GLN A 64 -17.72 15.82 3.02
C GLN A 64 -18.82 14.76 3.04
N HIS A 65 -18.56 13.60 3.65
CA HIS A 65 -19.45 12.44 3.66
C HIS A 65 -19.96 12.05 5.05
N GLN A 66 -20.04 13.00 5.97
CA GLN A 66 -20.43 12.79 7.37
C GLN A 66 -21.71 11.95 7.52
N LEU A 67 -22.74 12.20 6.71
CA LEU A 67 -24.02 11.48 6.77
C LEU A 67 -23.90 9.98 6.45
N LEU A 68 -22.96 9.60 5.59
CA LEU A 68 -22.70 8.19 5.27
C LEU A 68 -22.04 7.50 6.46
N VAL A 69 -21.08 8.18 7.09
CA VAL A 69 -20.36 7.69 8.26
C VAL A 69 -21.28 7.62 9.49
N ASP A 70 -22.20 8.57 9.66
CA ASP A 70 -23.19 8.59 10.75
C ASP A 70 -24.25 7.48 10.62
N ARG A 71 -24.50 6.99 9.41
CA ARG A 71 -25.48 5.92 9.14
C ARG A 71 -24.84 4.55 8.96
N ASP A 72 -23.54 4.42 9.12
CA ASP A 72 -22.85 3.14 8.99
C ASP A 72 -23.33 2.17 10.09
N PRO A 73 -23.92 1.02 9.73
CA PRO A 73 -24.39 0.04 10.71
C PRO A 73 -23.29 -0.52 11.61
N LEU A 74 -22.03 -0.50 11.17
CA LEU A 74 -20.86 -1.00 11.91
C LEU A 74 -20.11 0.11 12.64
N ARG A 75 -20.56 1.37 12.58
CA ARG A 75 -19.87 2.51 13.18
C ARG A 75 -19.43 2.25 14.62
N HIS A 76 -20.31 1.67 15.44
CA HIS A 76 -20.05 1.39 16.85
C HIS A 76 -18.91 0.39 17.11
N VAL A 77 -18.54 -0.43 16.13
CA VAL A 77 -17.40 -1.35 16.20
C VAL A 77 -16.11 -0.67 15.72
N LEU A 78 -16.24 0.30 14.82
CA LEU A 78 -15.12 1.04 14.22
C LEU A 78 -14.68 2.24 15.08
N ASP A 79 -15.62 2.86 15.81
CA ASP A 79 -15.36 4.00 16.69
C ASP A 79 -14.63 3.52 17.96
N PHE A 80 -13.50 4.16 18.28
CA PHE A 80 -12.83 3.93 19.55
C PHE A 80 -13.71 4.41 20.72
N PRO A 81 -13.87 3.60 21.78
CA PRO A 81 -14.53 4.05 22.99
C PRO A 81 -13.80 5.25 23.59
N VAL A 82 -14.55 6.15 24.24
CA VAL A 82 -14.02 7.37 24.87
C VAL A 82 -12.88 7.09 25.86
N ASN A 83 -12.81 5.88 26.40
CA ASN A 83 -11.84 5.47 27.41
C ASN A 83 -10.76 4.50 26.89
N ASP A 84 -10.72 4.20 25.59
CA ASP A 84 -9.80 3.19 25.05
C ASP A 84 -8.46 3.78 24.57
N VAL A 85 -8.41 5.11 24.40
CA VAL A 85 -7.22 5.82 23.96
C VAL A 85 -6.73 6.72 25.08
N GLU A 86 -5.51 6.45 25.56
CA GLU A 86 -4.80 7.31 26.49
C GLU A 86 -3.64 8.02 25.76
N VAL A 87 -3.51 9.32 25.99
CA VAL A 87 -2.36 10.09 25.51
C VAL A 87 -1.20 9.91 26.47
N GLY A 88 -0.33 8.95 26.18
CA GLY A 88 0.92 8.75 26.90
C GLY A 88 2.05 9.62 26.34
N VAL A 89 2.76 10.34 27.22
CA VAL A 89 4.04 10.97 26.84
C VAL A 89 5.13 9.92 26.93
N LEU A 90 5.54 9.37 25.79
CA LEU A 90 6.72 8.50 25.75
C LEU A 90 7.98 9.37 25.61
N PRO A 91 8.83 9.50 26.64
CA PRO A 91 10.08 10.22 26.49
C PRO A 91 10.90 9.54 25.40
N ARG A 92 11.27 10.31 24.37
CA ARG A 92 12.20 9.81 23.34
C ARG A 92 13.46 9.36 24.09
N LYS A 93 13.99 8.19 23.74
CA LYS A 93 15.33 7.79 24.21
C LYS A 93 16.32 8.84 23.70
N ILE A 94 16.62 9.82 24.53
CA ILE A 94 17.57 10.86 24.18
C ILE A 94 18.93 10.17 24.19
N ARG A 95 19.51 9.96 23.01
CA ARG A 95 20.88 9.45 22.91
C ARG A 95 21.87 10.44 23.52
N THR A 96 21.51 11.73 23.55
CA THR A 96 22.34 12.84 24.01
C THR A 96 21.89 13.33 25.38
N LEU A 97 22.84 13.47 26.31
CA LEU A 97 22.59 14.00 27.65
C LEU A 97 22.39 15.53 27.66
N THR A 98 22.69 16.20 26.54
CA THR A 98 22.61 17.66 26.38
C THR A 98 21.92 18.03 25.06
N PRO A 99 21.32 19.22 24.97
CA PRO A 99 20.79 19.75 23.71
C PRO A 99 21.90 19.86 22.67
N ILE A 100 21.65 19.35 21.45
CA ILE A 100 22.58 19.54 20.31
C ILE A 100 22.41 20.91 19.64
N THR A 101 21.32 21.60 19.95
CA THR A 101 21.08 22.96 19.49
C THR A 101 21.90 23.93 20.33
N PRO A 102 22.63 24.87 19.70
CA PRO A 102 23.33 25.93 20.42
C PRO A 102 22.40 26.71 21.36
N SER A 103 22.94 27.19 22.48
CA SER A 103 22.22 28.03 23.45
C SER A 103 21.90 29.44 22.92
N GLU A 104 22.53 29.84 21.82
CA GLU A 104 22.30 31.13 21.17
C GLU A 104 21.35 30.98 19.99
N SER A 105 20.48 31.97 19.80
CA SER A 105 19.60 32.07 18.64
C SER A 105 20.45 32.30 17.39
N MET A 106 20.79 31.22 16.69
CA MET A 106 21.39 31.30 15.37
C MET A 106 20.34 31.80 14.39
N TYR A 107 20.32 33.11 14.13
CA TYR A 107 19.56 33.68 13.02
C TYR A 107 20.12 33.10 11.72
N VAL A 108 19.43 32.10 11.18
CA VAL A 108 19.72 31.57 9.85
C VAL A 108 19.20 32.60 8.85
N PHE A 109 20.05 33.54 8.46
CA PHE A 109 19.80 34.39 7.29
C PHE A 109 19.95 33.53 6.04
N ILE A 110 18.83 33.00 5.55
CA ILE A 110 18.75 32.46 4.19
C ILE A 110 18.72 33.69 3.27
N LYS A 111 19.79 33.88 2.51
CA LYS A 111 19.91 34.92 1.48
C LYS A 111 19.71 34.31 0.11
#